data_AF-A0A937ALI1-F1
#
_entry.id   AF-A0A937ALI1-F1
#
_cell.length_a   1.000
_cell.length_b   1.000
_cell.length_c   1.000
_cell.angle_alpha   90.00
_cell.angle_beta   90.00
_cell.angle_gamma   90.00
#
_symmetry.space_group_name_H-M   'P 1'
#
loop_
_entity.id
_entity.type
_entity.pdbx_description
1 polymer ?
#
loop_
_entity_poly.entity_id
_entity_poly.type
_entity_poly.pdbx_seq_one_letter_code
_entity_poly.pdbx_strand_id
1 'polypeptide(L)'
;MKPKKSDKIKFSKIKFGRLPRISDERTFKLSTYLDGQDNIVIPKRYNWGKKIKKDSWGAMGNFRTNLCTCAAAGHLIMVWTANTSKLQRPKDADIMKAYCDLTNYDPVTDEHDEGVEALRVLKYWRKNGIAGEKIIAFAELEDGNHEQLLKTIYLFGGCYVGLHLPKSAERQYNTTKKWTIPRGGKKKDADKGSWIGHMVL
;
A
#
# COMPACT_ATOMS: atom_id res chain seq x y z
N MET A 1 13.67 36.12 10.02
CA MET A 1 13.23 35.23 8.91
C MET A 1 11.89 34.61 9.29
N LYS A 2 10.81 34.91 8.56
CA LYS A 2 9.50 34.28 8.77
C LYS A 2 9.56 32.81 8.33
N PRO A 3 8.96 31.86 9.07
CA PRO A 3 8.91 30.46 8.65
C PRO A 3 8.13 30.38 7.33
N LYS A 4 8.70 29.72 6.33
CA LYS A 4 8.00 29.39 5.07
C LYS A 4 6.71 28.66 5.46
N LYS A 5 5.55 29.15 4.98
CA LYS A 5 4.27 28.44 5.08
C LYS A 5 4.53 27.00 4.62
N SER A 6 4.28 26.03 5.48
CA SER A 6 4.25 24.64 5.04
C SER A 6 3.29 24.56 3.85
N ASP A 7 3.76 23.99 2.74
CA ASP A 7 2.91 23.67 1.61
C ASP A 7 1.82 22.74 2.12
N LYS A 8 0.68 23.31 2.50
CA LYS A 8 -0.50 22.55 2.88
C LYS A 8 -0.88 21.76 1.64
N ILE A 9 -0.61 20.46 1.67
CA ILE A 9 -1.01 19.51 0.64
C ILE A 9 -2.49 19.75 0.34
N LYS A 10 -2.82 20.10 -0.91
CA LYS A 10 -4.21 20.28 -1.34
C LYS A 10 -4.76 18.89 -1.69
N PHE A 11 -5.42 18.26 -0.72
CA PHE A 11 -5.84 16.85 -0.80
C PHE A 11 -6.85 16.54 -1.91
N SER A 12 -7.62 17.54 -2.36
CA SER A 12 -8.46 17.42 -3.56
C SER A 12 -7.68 17.22 -4.86
N LYS A 13 -6.34 17.35 -4.82
CA LYS A 13 -5.42 17.11 -5.93
C LYS A 13 -4.52 15.88 -5.71
N ILE A 14 -4.73 15.11 -4.63
CA ILE A 14 -3.99 13.86 -4.49
C ILE A 14 -4.57 12.85 -5.47
N LYS A 15 -3.66 12.25 -6.20
CA LYS A 15 -3.90 11.17 -7.15
C LYS A 15 -3.76 9.83 -6.41
N PHE A 16 -4.70 8.92 -6.66
CA PHE A 16 -4.70 7.56 -6.11
C PHE A 16 -4.95 6.55 -7.22
N GLY A 17 -4.11 5.52 -7.31
CA GLY A 17 -4.02 4.71 -8.51
C GLY A 17 -4.23 3.21 -8.38
N ARG A 18 -4.93 2.75 -7.33
CA ARG A 18 -5.26 1.33 -7.26
C ARG A 18 -6.49 1.07 -8.13
N LEU A 19 -6.27 0.45 -9.28
CA LEU A 19 -7.34 -0.06 -10.13
C LEU A 19 -8.06 -1.26 -9.49
N PRO A 20 -9.27 -1.62 -9.96
CA PRO A 20 -10.01 -2.79 -9.48
C PRO A 20 -9.17 -4.07 -9.47
N ARG A 21 -9.51 -5.00 -8.57
CA ARG A 21 -8.83 -6.30 -8.51
C ARG A 21 -9.09 -7.07 -9.80
N ILE A 22 -8.03 -7.61 -10.38
CA ILE A 22 -8.07 -8.63 -11.41
C ILE A 22 -7.67 -9.98 -10.81
N SER A 23 -8.21 -11.07 -11.37
CA SER A 23 -7.96 -12.44 -10.89
C SER A 23 -7.07 -13.21 -11.87
N ASP A 24 -6.24 -14.10 -11.34
CA ASP A 24 -5.49 -15.10 -12.12
C ASP A 24 -5.52 -16.39 -11.31
N GLU A 25 -6.09 -17.45 -11.88
CA GLU A 25 -6.28 -18.75 -11.21
C GLU A 25 -4.97 -19.40 -10.76
N ARG A 26 -3.84 -19.03 -11.37
CA ARG A 26 -2.51 -19.53 -11.02
C ARG A 26 -1.93 -18.82 -9.79
N THR A 27 -2.63 -17.82 -9.25
CA THR A 27 -2.20 -17.12 -8.05
C THR A 27 -2.33 -18.05 -6.85
N PHE A 28 -1.22 -18.26 -6.14
CA PHE A 28 -1.20 -19.03 -4.91
C PHE A 28 -2.23 -18.51 -3.92
N LYS A 29 -2.95 -19.43 -3.27
CA LYS A 29 -3.85 -19.12 -2.16
C LYS A 29 -3.09 -19.31 -0.87
N LEU A 30 -3.08 -18.30 -0.01
CA LEU A 30 -2.30 -18.34 1.22
C LEU A 30 -2.75 -19.49 2.13
N SER A 31 -4.06 -19.77 2.19
CA SER A 31 -4.61 -20.89 2.99
C SER A 31 -3.91 -22.22 2.68
N THR A 32 -3.66 -22.53 1.41
CA THR A 32 -2.97 -23.76 0.99
C THR A 32 -1.57 -23.93 1.60
N TYR A 33 -0.95 -22.84 2.07
CA TYR A 33 0.39 -22.85 2.66
C TYR A 33 0.39 -22.55 4.17
N LEU A 34 -0.77 -22.25 4.75
CA LEU A 34 -0.95 -22.06 6.19
C LEU A 34 -1.54 -23.28 6.89
N ASP A 35 -2.02 -24.28 6.15
CA ASP A 35 -2.48 -25.56 6.70
C ASP A 35 -1.40 -26.19 7.60
N GLY A 36 -1.75 -26.51 8.85
CA GLY A 36 -0.82 -27.03 9.85
C GLY A 36 -0.06 -25.97 10.68
N GLN A 37 -0.28 -24.68 10.43
CA GLN A 37 0.27 -23.57 11.22
C GLN A 37 -0.69 -23.06 12.31
N ASP A 38 -1.68 -23.87 12.70
CA ASP A 38 -2.67 -23.51 13.72
C ASP A 38 -2.05 -23.24 15.10
N ASN A 39 -0.84 -23.76 15.32
CA ASN A 39 -0.08 -23.55 16.55
C ASN A 39 0.70 -22.23 16.58
N ILE A 40 0.70 -21.43 15.50
CA ILE A 40 1.36 -20.13 15.51
C ILE A 40 0.56 -19.17 16.38
N VAL A 41 1.09 -18.88 17.57
CA VAL A 41 0.52 -17.87 18.48
C VAL A 41 0.89 -16.47 17.98
N ILE A 42 -0.09 -15.77 17.42
CA ILE A 42 0.06 -14.37 17.00
C ILE A 42 -0.03 -13.45 18.23
N PRO A 43 0.98 -12.60 18.51
CA PRO A 43 0.90 -11.64 19.60
C PRO A 43 -0.26 -10.66 19.42
N LYS A 44 -0.89 -10.25 20.52
CA LYS A 44 -1.98 -9.25 20.50
C LYS A 44 -1.59 -7.92 19.84
N ARG A 45 -0.29 -7.59 19.84
CA ARG A 45 0.27 -6.39 19.22
C ARG A 45 1.64 -6.71 18.66
N TYR A 46 1.86 -6.32 17.41
CA TYR A 46 3.17 -6.38 16.78
C TYR A 46 3.33 -5.20 15.81
N ASN A 47 4.53 -4.67 15.66
CA ASN A 47 4.81 -3.54 14.78
C ASN A 47 6.17 -3.71 14.10
N TRP A 48 6.13 -4.23 12.86
CA TRP A 48 7.33 -4.38 12.03
C TRP A 48 7.97 -3.04 11.66
N GLY A 49 7.19 -1.96 11.60
CA GLY A 49 7.69 -0.61 11.31
C GLY A 49 8.39 0.10 12.49
N LYS A 50 8.52 -0.53 13.67
CA LYS A 50 9.04 0.11 14.90
C LYS A 50 10.43 0.76 14.72
N LYS A 51 11.28 0.18 13.87
CA LYS A 51 12.65 0.67 13.60
C LYS A 51 12.70 1.84 12.60
N ILE A 52 11.59 2.16 11.93
CA ILE A 52 11.51 3.24 10.93
C ILE A 52 11.00 4.50 11.62
N LYS A 53 11.79 5.58 11.56
CA LYS A 53 11.37 6.87 12.11
C LYS A 53 10.16 7.41 11.33
N LYS A 54 9.25 8.08 12.05
CA LYS A 54 7.97 8.58 11.49
C LYS A 54 8.15 9.46 10.24
N ASP A 55 9.17 10.28 10.23
CA ASP A 55 9.52 11.19 9.14
C ASP A 55 10.24 10.50 7.96
N SER A 56 10.72 9.27 8.17
CA SER A 56 11.49 8.52 7.16
C SER A 56 10.61 7.79 6.15
N TRP A 57 9.32 7.56 6.43
CA TRP A 57 8.40 6.84 5.54
C TRP A 57 8.25 7.52 4.17
N GLY A 58 8.08 8.84 4.15
CA GLY A 58 7.78 9.59 2.93
C GLY A 58 6.52 9.10 2.19
N ALA A 59 6.28 9.67 1.01
CA ALA A 59 5.14 9.29 0.15
C ALA A 59 5.55 8.57 -1.14
N MET A 60 6.83 8.55 -1.50
CA MET A 60 7.34 7.92 -2.72
C MET A 60 6.61 8.38 -4.00
N GLY A 61 6.39 9.69 -4.16
CA GLY A 61 5.64 10.26 -5.28
C GLY A 61 4.10 10.16 -5.20
N ASN A 62 3.56 9.36 -4.27
CA ASN A 62 2.14 9.00 -4.20
C ASN A 62 1.17 10.15 -3.84
N PHE A 63 1.68 11.36 -3.55
CA PHE A 63 0.83 12.55 -3.40
C PHE A 63 0.54 13.24 -4.74
N ARG A 64 1.25 12.87 -5.81
CA ARG A 64 1.20 13.55 -7.12
C ARG A 64 0.83 12.64 -8.29
N THR A 65 1.04 11.34 -8.15
CA THR A 65 0.90 10.35 -9.24
C THR A 65 0.13 9.13 -8.73
N ASN A 66 -0.62 8.46 -9.62
CA ASN A 66 -1.44 7.28 -9.33
C ASN A 66 -0.60 6.00 -9.14
N LEU A 67 0.45 6.04 -8.33
CA LEU A 67 1.43 4.95 -8.19
C LEU A 67 1.35 4.19 -6.85
N CYS A 68 0.24 4.32 -6.12
CA CYS A 68 0.13 3.83 -4.74
C CYS A 68 0.47 2.34 -4.57
N THR A 69 0.19 1.53 -5.58
CA THR A 69 0.56 0.12 -5.65
C THR A 69 2.08 -0.07 -5.68
N CYS A 70 2.80 0.68 -6.50
CA CYS A 70 4.27 0.66 -6.52
C CYS A 70 4.86 1.23 -5.21
N ALA A 71 4.26 2.31 -4.66
CA ALA A 71 4.70 2.88 -3.39
C ALA A 71 4.54 1.91 -2.21
N ALA A 72 3.43 1.16 -2.15
CA ALA A 72 3.22 0.16 -1.10
C ALA A 72 4.25 -0.99 -1.18
N ALA A 73 4.70 -1.37 -2.39
CA ALA A 73 5.83 -2.28 -2.54
C ALA A 73 7.13 -1.67 -1.97
N GLY A 74 7.41 -0.39 -2.28
CA GLY A 74 8.55 0.32 -1.73
C GLY A 74 8.54 0.41 -0.20
N HIS A 75 7.38 0.62 0.40
CA HIS A 75 7.24 0.65 1.85
C HIS A 75 7.38 -0.74 2.49
N LEU A 76 6.98 -1.83 1.82
CA LEU A 76 7.30 -3.19 2.27
C LEU A 76 8.80 -3.45 2.27
N ILE A 77 9.54 -3.00 1.24
CA ILE A 77 11.00 -3.06 1.19
C ILE A 77 11.61 -2.35 2.41
N MET A 78 11.11 -1.16 2.76
CA MET A 78 11.56 -0.45 3.97
C MET A 78 11.36 -1.29 5.22
N VAL A 79 10.18 -1.91 5.38
CA VAL A 79 9.87 -2.72 6.56
C VAL A 79 10.78 -3.95 6.64
N TRP A 80 10.96 -4.67 5.54
CA TRP A 80 11.83 -5.85 5.52
C TRP A 80 13.28 -5.49 5.81
N THR A 81 13.83 -4.50 5.09
CA THR A 81 15.23 -4.09 5.27
C THR A 81 15.50 -3.49 6.64
N ALA A 82 14.56 -2.77 7.24
CA ALA A 82 14.69 -2.31 8.63
C ALA A 82 14.83 -3.45 9.64
N ASN A 83 14.31 -4.63 9.32
CA ASN A 83 14.29 -5.78 10.23
C ASN A 83 15.34 -6.83 9.94
N THR A 84 15.84 -6.91 8.71
CA THR A 84 16.83 -7.92 8.28
C THR A 84 18.20 -7.33 7.98
N SER A 85 18.32 -6.02 7.75
CA SER A 85 19.56 -5.38 7.34
C SER A 85 19.59 -3.88 7.69
N LYS A 86 20.33 -3.07 6.93
CA LYS A 86 20.27 -1.62 7.02
C LYS A 86 19.00 -1.16 6.33
N LEU A 87 18.19 -0.34 7.01
CA LEU A 87 17.00 0.29 6.42
C LEU A 87 17.33 0.90 5.06
N GLN A 88 16.68 0.39 4.02
CA GLN A 88 16.71 0.96 2.70
C GLN A 88 15.38 1.67 2.43
N ARG A 89 15.47 2.95 2.09
CA ARG A 89 14.33 3.70 1.57
C ARG A 89 14.46 3.77 0.05
N PRO A 90 13.57 3.10 -0.72
CA PRO A 90 13.49 3.28 -2.17
C PRO A 90 13.43 4.75 -2.55
N LYS A 91 14.17 5.13 -3.60
CA LYS A 91 14.07 6.50 -4.13
C LYS A 91 12.75 6.65 -4.87
N ASP A 92 12.18 7.85 -4.82
CA ASP A 92 10.95 8.17 -5.54
C ASP A 92 11.10 7.88 -7.06
N ALA A 93 12.30 8.05 -7.62
CA ALA A 93 12.60 7.73 -9.02
C ALA A 93 12.52 6.22 -9.34
N ASP A 94 12.88 5.34 -8.41
CA ASP A 94 12.81 3.89 -8.63
C ASP A 94 11.36 3.41 -8.62
N ILE A 95 10.53 4.00 -7.76
CA ILE A 95 9.09 3.75 -7.70
C ILE A 95 8.40 4.29 -8.94
N MET A 96 8.76 5.50 -9.38
CA MET A 96 8.27 6.09 -10.62
C MET A 96 8.64 5.24 -11.83
N LYS A 97 9.89 4.75 -11.89
CA LYS A 97 10.32 3.88 -12.99
C LYS A 97 9.44 2.64 -13.09
N ALA A 98 9.21 1.94 -11.97
CA ALA A 98 8.34 0.75 -11.97
C ALA A 98 6.91 1.09 -12.44
N TYR A 99 6.41 2.27 -12.07
CA TYR A 99 5.11 2.74 -12.51
C TYR A 99 5.08 3.01 -14.03
N CYS A 100 6.03 3.77 -14.56
CA CYS A 100 6.18 4.00 -16.01
C CYS A 100 6.29 2.69 -16.80
N ASP A 101 7.11 1.74 -16.32
CA ASP A 101 7.29 0.43 -16.97
C ASP A 101 5.97 -0.39 -17.03
N LEU A 102 5.03 -0.13 -16.10
CA LEU A 102 3.75 -0.85 -16.01
C LEU A 102 2.62 -0.16 -16.76
N THR A 103 2.62 1.17 -16.84
CA THR A 103 1.47 1.95 -17.34
C THR A 103 1.77 2.74 -18.60
N ASN A 104 3.04 2.85 -19.00
CA ASN A 104 3.51 3.84 -19.97
C ASN A 104 3.26 5.30 -19.54
N TYR A 105 3.16 5.55 -18.23
CA TYR A 105 3.03 6.90 -17.69
C TYR A 105 4.21 7.80 -18.13
N ASP A 106 3.90 8.97 -18.67
CA ASP A 106 4.88 10.00 -18.99
C ASP A 106 4.88 11.09 -17.90
N PRO A 107 5.94 11.19 -17.07
CA PRO A 107 6.01 12.18 -16.00
C PRO A 107 6.20 13.63 -16.48
N VAL A 108 6.51 13.85 -17.77
CA VAL A 108 6.67 15.18 -18.38
C VAL A 108 5.32 15.72 -18.83
N THR A 109 4.52 14.90 -19.50
CA THR A 109 3.21 15.29 -20.06
C THR A 109 2.03 14.96 -19.14
N ASP A 110 2.25 14.13 -18.13
CA ASP A 110 1.23 13.56 -17.24
C ASP A 110 0.24 12.59 -17.94
N GLU A 111 0.58 12.14 -19.15
CA GLU A 111 -0.21 11.16 -19.91
C GLU A 111 -0.11 9.75 -19.30
N HIS A 112 -1.22 8.98 -19.38
CA HIS A 112 -1.34 7.61 -18.86
C HIS A 112 -1.21 7.42 -17.35
N ASP A 113 -1.52 8.46 -16.56
CA ASP A 113 -1.59 8.39 -15.09
C ASP A 113 -2.91 7.77 -14.61
N GLU A 114 -3.20 6.51 -14.98
CA GLU A 114 -4.50 5.88 -14.69
C GLU A 114 -4.46 4.99 -13.42
N GLY A 115 -3.26 4.65 -12.99
CA GLY A 115 -3.04 3.67 -11.94
C GLY A 115 -2.74 2.28 -12.49
N VAL A 116 -2.62 1.30 -11.59
CA VAL A 116 -2.32 -0.08 -11.96
C VAL A 116 -2.88 -1.05 -10.94
N GLU A 117 -3.31 -2.21 -11.41
CA GLU A 117 -3.82 -3.29 -10.58
C GLU A 117 -2.71 -3.91 -9.72
N ALA A 118 -3.04 -4.21 -8.45
CA ALA A 118 -2.12 -4.81 -7.49
C ALA A 118 -1.41 -6.07 -8.04
N LEU A 119 -2.14 -6.93 -8.73
CA LEU A 119 -1.61 -8.18 -9.29
C LEU A 119 -0.56 -7.93 -10.39
N ARG A 120 -0.72 -6.89 -11.22
CA ARG A 120 0.29 -6.53 -12.24
C ARG A 120 1.57 -6.04 -11.58
N VAL A 121 1.46 -5.24 -10.52
CA VAL A 121 2.63 -4.80 -9.74
C VAL A 121 3.34 -5.99 -9.10
N LEU A 122 2.62 -6.93 -8.47
CA LEU A 122 3.23 -8.11 -7.85
C LEU A 122 3.94 -9.01 -8.89
N LYS A 123 3.34 -9.21 -10.07
CA LYS A 123 3.96 -9.94 -11.18
C LYS A 123 5.23 -9.23 -11.69
N TYR A 124 5.16 -7.92 -11.86
CA TYR A 124 6.29 -7.09 -12.25
C TYR A 124 7.41 -7.15 -11.21
N TRP A 125 7.08 -6.96 -9.94
CA TRP A 125 8.04 -6.94 -8.84
C TRP A 125 8.77 -8.27 -8.70
N ARG A 126 8.05 -9.39 -8.82
CA ARG A 126 8.67 -10.73 -8.83
C ARG A 126 9.65 -10.92 -10.00
N LYS A 127 9.29 -10.46 -11.21
CA LYS A 127 10.07 -10.71 -12.42
C LYS A 127 11.26 -9.74 -12.57
N ASN A 128 10.99 -8.45 -12.42
CA ASN A 128 11.90 -7.36 -12.77
C ASN A 128 12.55 -6.74 -11.53
N GLY A 129 11.85 -6.77 -10.39
CA GLY A 129 12.26 -6.06 -9.18
C GLY A 129 11.72 -4.63 -9.14
N ILE A 130 11.69 -4.07 -7.93
CA ILE A 130 11.39 -2.66 -7.67
C ILE A 130 12.48 -2.14 -6.73
N ALA A 131 13.10 -1.01 -7.07
CA ALA A 131 14.22 -0.44 -6.32
C ALA A 131 15.39 -1.42 -6.07
N GLY A 132 15.66 -2.31 -7.03
CA GLY A 132 16.70 -3.32 -6.94
C GLY A 132 16.30 -4.61 -6.20
N GLU A 133 15.12 -4.64 -5.57
CA GLU A 133 14.66 -5.76 -4.75
C GLU A 133 13.60 -6.59 -5.49
N LYS A 134 13.71 -7.93 -5.42
CA LYS A 134 12.73 -8.86 -5.99
C LYS A 134 12.04 -9.65 -4.89
N ILE A 135 10.73 -9.82 -5.03
CA ILE A 135 9.99 -10.84 -4.26
C ILE A 135 10.13 -12.20 -4.94
N ILE A 136 10.18 -13.26 -4.14
CA ILE A 136 10.26 -14.64 -4.64
C ILE A 136 8.87 -15.11 -5.12
N ALA A 137 7.84 -14.81 -4.34
CA ALA A 137 6.47 -15.20 -4.61
C ALA A 137 5.47 -14.19 -4.00
N PHE A 138 4.21 -14.34 -4.36
CA PHE A 138 3.08 -13.68 -3.71
C PHE A 138 1.93 -14.67 -3.63
N ALA A 139 1.11 -14.55 -2.58
CA ALA A 139 -0.08 -15.35 -2.38
C ALA A 139 -1.25 -14.46 -2.00
N GLU A 140 -2.45 -14.88 -2.38
CA GLU A 140 -3.69 -14.19 -2.14
C GLU A 140 -4.34 -14.66 -0.83
N LEU A 141 -4.80 -13.70 -0.04
CA LEU A 141 -5.63 -13.93 1.14
C LEU A 141 -7.08 -14.16 0.69
N GLU A 142 -7.81 -14.95 1.47
CA GLU A 142 -9.27 -15.02 1.35
C GLU A 142 -9.90 -13.66 1.68
N ASP A 143 -10.89 -13.25 0.88
CA ASP A 143 -11.54 -11.95 1.04
C ASP A 143 -12.22 -11.86 2.41
N GLY A 144 -11.91 -10.81 3.17
CA GLY A 144 -12.44 -10.61 4.52
C GLY A 144 -11.87 -11.53 5.61
N ASN A 145 -10.92 -12.42 5.32
CA ASN A 145 -10.35 -13.30 6.33
C ASN A 145 -9.35 -12.55 7.23
N HIS A 146 -9.85 -12.07 8.37
CA HIS A 146 -9.05 -11.28 9.32
C HIS A 146 -7.92 -12.08 9.96
N GLU A 147 -8.12 -13.37 10.19
CA GLU A 147 -7.10 -14.24 10.78
C GLU A 147 -5.91 -14.42 9.83
N GLN A 148 -6.17 -14.68 8.54
CA GLN A 148 -5.12 -14.72 7.52
C GLN A 148 -4.37 -13.39 7.43
N LEU A 149 -5.06 -12.26 7.51
CA LEU A 149 -4.43 -10.94 7.52
C LEU A 149 -3.45 -10.79 8.71
N LEU A 150 -3.89 -11.12 9.92
CA LEU A 150 -3.04 -11.03 11.12
C LEU A 150 -1.84 -11.98 11.05
N LYS A 151 -2.06 -13.24 10.63
CA LYS A 151 -1.00 -14.23 10.39
C LYS A 151 -0.01 -13.71 9.34
N THR A 152 -0.50 -13.14 8.24
CA THR A 152 0.34 -12.61 7.15
C THR A 152 1.24 -11.48 7.64
N ILE A 153 0.67 -10.48 8.31
CA ILE A 153 1.43 -9.35 8.85
C ILE A 153 2.51 -9.85 9.81
N TYR A 154 2.17 -10.78 10.70
CA TYR A 154 3.13 -11.29 11.67
C TYR A 154 4.24 -12.10 11.03
N LEU A 155 3.94 -13.03 10.13
CA LEU A 155 4.91 -13.97 9.57
C LEU A 155 5.78 -13.34 8.48
N PHE A 156 5.22 -12.46 7.65
CA PHE A 156 5.88 -11.97 6.44
C PHE A 156 6.29 -10.49 6.53
N GLY A 157 6.16 -9.85 7.68
CA GLY A 157 6.61 -8.46 7.83
C GLY A 157 5.63 -7.39 7.37
N GLY A 158 4.45 -7.75 6.89
CA GLY A 158 3.45 -6.81 6.37
C GLY A 158 2.46 -7.52 5.44
N CYS A 159 1.46 -6.81 4.93
CA CYS A 159 0.50 -7.36 3.98
C CYS A 159 0.13 -6.32 2.92
N TYR A 160 0.37 -6.64 1.65
CA TYR A 160 0.04 -5.76 0.53
C TYR A 160 -1.49 -5.69 0.33
N VAL A 161 -2.15 -4.65 0.86
CA VAL A 161 -3.62 -4.58 0.98
C VAL A 161 -4.22 -3.44 0.16
N GLY A 162 -5.25 -3.78 -0.62
CA GLY A 162 -6.07 -2.82 -1.34
C GLY A 162 -7.31 -2.40 -0.54
N LEU A 163 -7.47 -1.10 -0.33
CA LEU A 163 -8.62 -0.50 0.35
C LEU A 163 -9.58 0.13 -0.66
N HIS A 164 -10.87 0.10 -0.34
CA HIS A 164 -11.92 0.88 -1.00
C HIS A 164 -12.42 1.92 0.00
N LEU A 165 -11.78 3.09 0.00
CA LEU A 165 -12.02 4.11 1.01
C LEU A 165 -13.32 4.87 0.72
N PRO A 166 -14.15 5.10 1.74
CA PRO A 166 -15.35 5.92 1.63
C PRO A 166 -15.01 7.43 1.80
N LYS A 167 -15.89 8.33 1.36
CA LYS A 167 -15.73 9.80 1.56
C LYS A 167 -15.59 10.23 3.03
N SER A 168 -16.07 9.42 3.96
CA SER A 168 -15.86 9.62 5.39
C SER A 168 -14.39 9.52 5.80
N ALA A 169 -13.58 8.70 5.10
CA ALA A 169 -12.14 8.61 5.32
C ALA A 169 -11.42 9.88 4.85
N GLU A 170 -11.86 10.49 3.74
CA GLU A 170 -11.37 11.80 3.28
C GLU A 170 -11.60 12.87 4.34
N ARG A 171 -12.84 12.95 4.83
CA ARG A 171 -13.22 13.90 5.88
C ARG A 171 -12.40 13.70 7.15
N GLN A 172 -12.29 12.47 7.65
CA GLN A 172 -11.52 12.15 8.85
C GLN A 172 -10.04 12.49 8.68
N TYR A 173 -9.47 12.26 7.51
CA TYR A 173 -8.12 12.68 7.23
C TYR A 173 -7.98 14.20 7.32
N ASN A 174 -8.95 14.96 6.82
CA ASN A 174 -8.89 16.43 6.86
C ASN A 174 -9.15 17.03 8.25
N THR A 175 -9.86 16.32 9.14
CA THR A 175 -10.23 16.83 10.47
C THR A 175 -9.39 16.23 11.59
N THR A 176 -9.37 14.91 11.75
CA THR A 176 -8.76 14.21 12.90
C THR A 176 -7.41 13.57 12.58
N LYS A 177 -7.07 13.44 11.29
CA LYS A 177 -5.89 12.69 10.80
C LYS A 177 -5.89 11.22 11.25
N LYS A 178 -7.05 10.69 11.64
CA LYS A 178 -7.25 9.31 12.11
C LYS A 178 -8.47 8.73 11.43
N TRP A 179 -8.26 7.68 10.62
CA TRP A 179 -9.37 6.91 10.09
C TRP A 179 -10.02 6.08 11.20
N THR A 180 -11.33 6.18 11.30
CA THR A 180 -12.16 5.38 12.19
C THR A 180 -13.36 4.88 11.42
N ILE A 181 -13.82 3.67 11.72
CA ILE A 181 -15.11 3.21 11.20
C ILE A 181 -16.18 4.07 11.88
N PRO A 182 -17.03 4.81 11.12
CA PRO A 182 -18.09 5.62 11.73
C PRO A 182 -19.00 4.74 12.60
N ARG A 183 -19.31 5.19 13.83
CA ARG A 183 -20.29 4.49 14.68
C ARG A 183 -21.65 4.45 13.95
N GLY A 184 -22.36 3.33 14.04
CA GLY A 184 -23.65 3.15 13.37
C GLY A 184 -24.65 4.26 13.70
N GLY A 185 -25.27 4.83 12.67
CA GLY A 185 -26.19 5.98 12.79
C GLY A 185 -25.81 7.10 11.82
N LYS A 186 -26.63 7.29 10.77
CA LYS A 186 -26.41 8.16 9.59
C LYS A 186 -25.05 7.96 8.90
N LYS A 187 -25.06 6.95 8.01
CA LYS A 187 -24.03 6.53 7.04
C LYS A 187 -23.58 7.61 6.03
N LYS A 188 -23.63 8.91 6.36
CA LYS A 188 -23.26 9.95 5.41
C LYS A 188 -21.79 9.75 5.00
N ASP A 189 -21.57 9.62 3.70
CA ASP A 189 -20.25 9.42 3.10
C ASP A 189 -19.58 8.10 3.51
N ALA A 190 -20.33 7.07 3.91
CA ALA A 190 -19.77 5.78 4.34
C ALA A 190 -19.76 4.70 3.24
N ASP A 191 -20.28 5.02 2.04
CA ASP A 191 -20.38 4.06 0.95
C ASP A 191 -18.99 3.57 0.52
N LYS A 192 -18.82 2.24 0.45
CA LYS A 192 -17.56 1.59 0.07
C LYS A 192 -17.07 2.14 -1.27
N GLY A 193 -15.83 2.59 -1.31
CA GLY A 193 -15.23 3.11 -2.55
C GLY A 193 -15.81 4.43 -3.08
N SER A 194 -16.70 5.10 -2.33
CA SER A 194 -17.24 6.40 -2.73
C SER A 194 -16.21 7.53 -2.81
N TRP A 195 -15.00 7.29 -2.29
CA TRP A 195 -13.87 8.18 -2.46
C TRP A 195 -12.84 7.57 -3.42
N ILE A 196 -12.07 6.56 -2.98
CA ILE A 196 -10.90 6.09 -3.74
C ILE A 196 -10.54 4.62 -3.50
N GLY A 197 -9.82 4.04 -4.45
CA GLY A 197 -8.99 2.86 -4.24
C GLY A 197 -7.58 3.26 -3.79
N HIS A 198 -7.07 2.66 -2.70
CA HIS A 198 -5.71 2.92 -2.23
C HIS A 198 -5.00 1.63 -1.84
N MET A 199 -3.70 1.55 -2.10
CA MET A 199 -2.87 0.42 -1.69
C MET A 199 -2.02 0.80 -0.48
N VAL A 200 -1.97 -0.08 0.52
CA VAL A 200 -1.16 0.03 1.73
C VAL A 200 -0.41 -1.27 2.01
N LEU A 201 0.39 -1.30 3.08
CA LEU A 201 1.07 -2.49 3.60
C LEU A 201 0.64 -2.85 5.03
#